data_AF-A0A0J9EXI2-F1
#
_entry.id   AF-A0A0J9EXI2-F1
#
_cell.length_a   1.000
_cell.length_b   1.000
_cell.length_c   1.000
_cell.angle_alpha   90.00
_cell.angle_beta   90.00
_cell.angle_gamma   90.00
#
_symmetry.space_group_name_H-M   'P 1'
#
loop_
_entity.id
_entity.type
_entity.pdbx_description
1 polymer ?
#
loop_
_entity_poly.entity_id
_entity_poly.type
_entity_poly.pdbx_seq_one_letter_code
_entity_poly.pdbx_strand_id
1 'polypeptide(L)'
;MRLPQTPTVITPKTQKVAEFYYKDRKYTCSLCDSGSLTELRIRNAEGKVLAIQQGQKTGLLGKNRQEAKIVDISEPFFHHLIRAACHALGMGDE
;
A
#
# COMPACT_ATOMS: atom_id res chain seq x y z
N MET A 1 31.29 10.81 23.27
CA MET A 1 30.26 11.74 22.74
C MET A 1 29.26 10.92 21.93
N ARG A 2 28.04 10.68 22.44
CA ARG A 2 26.95 10.05 21.67
C ARG A 2 25.90 11.13 21.40
N LEU A 3 25.63 11.40 20.13
CA LEU A 3 24.57 12.32 19.70
C LEU A 3 23.21 11.82 20.22
N PRO A 4 22.33 12.71 20.72
CA PRO A 4 20.96 12.31 21.04
C PRO A 4 20.21 12.04 19.74
N GLN A 5 19.76 10.80 19.56
CA GLN A 5 18.78 10.48 18.53
C GLN A 5 17.45 11.06 19.00
N THR A 6 16.98 12.11 18.33
CA THR A 6 15.66 12.67 18.57
C THR A 6 14.60 11.60 18.25
N PRO A 7 13.69 11.25 19.17
CA PRO A 7 12.51 10.49 18.78
C PRO A 7 11.69 11.42 17.90
N THR A 8 11.67 11.17 16.58
CA THR A 8 10.68 11.75 15.68
C THR A 8 9.30 11.44 16.25
N VAL A 9 8.63 12.48 16.75
CA VAL A 9 7.23 12.43 17.18
C VAL A 9 6.41 12.07 15.94
N ILE A 10 6.11 10.78 15.79
CA ILE A 10 5.20 10.29 14.77
C ILE A 10 3.81 10.61 15.28
N THR A 11 3.23 11.72 14.82
CA THR A 11 1.80 11.96 14.97
C THR A 11 1.07 10.71 14.44
N PRO A 12 0.14 10.10 15.19
CA PRO A 12 -0.53 8.89 14.74
C PRO A 12 -1.48 9.27 13.60
N LYS A 13 -0.99 9.30 12.36
CA LYS A 13 -1.86 8.96 11.24
C LYS A 13 -2.23 7.50 11.46
N THR A 14 -3.53 7.19 11.50
CA THR A 14 -4.05 5.82 11.59
C THR A 14 -3.61 5.05 10.35
N GLN A 15 -2.38 4.55 10.37
CA GLN A 15 -1.80 3.76 9.29
C GLN A 15 -2.11 2.31 9.59
N LYS A 16 -3.09 1.75 8.89
CA LYS A 16 -3.34 0.31 8.92
C LYS A 16 -2.26 -0.35 8.07
N VAL A 17 -1.57 -1.33 8.62
CA VAL A 17 -0.59 -2.16 7.90
C VAL A 17 -0.93 -3.63 8.14
N ALA A 18 -0.83 -4.44 7.10
CA ALA A 18 -1.08 -5.87 7.18
C ALA A 18 -0.18 -6.64 6.20
N GLU A 19 0.16 -7.86 6.57
CA GLU A 19 0.86 -8.80 5.70
C GLU A 19 -0.13 -9.85 5.19
N PHE A 20 0.00 -10.24 3.93
CA PHE A 20 -0.88 -11.22 3.32
C PHE A 20 -0.15 -12.00 2.22
N TYR A 21 -0.75 -13.13 1.83
CA TYR A 21 -0.25 -13.96 0.74
C TYR A 21 -1.24 -13.94 -0.43
N TYR A 22 -0.73 -13.80 -1.64
CA TYR A 22 -1.52 -13.89 -2.86
C TYR A 22 -0.72 -14.64 -3.93
N LYS A 23 -1.30 -15.72 -4.48
CA LYS A 23 -0.65 -16.63 -5.44
C LYS A 23 0.76 -17.06 -4.97
N ASP A 24 0.86 -17.54 -3.74
CA ASP A 24 2.11 -18.02 -3.10
C ASP A 24 3.19 -16.93 -2.89
N ARG A 25 2.86 -15.65 -3.10
CA ARG A 25 3.78 -14.54 -2.88
C ARG A 25 3.37 -13.76 -1.65
N LYS A 26 4.36 -13.44 -0.81
CA LYS A 26 4.20 -12.57 0.34
C LYS A 26 4.11 -11.11 -0.11
N TYR A 27 3.13 -10.40 0.44
CA TYR A 27 2.93 -8.97 0.26
C TYR A 27 2.74 -8.28 1.61
N THR A 28 3.03 -6.99 1.63
CA THR A 28 2.68 -6.11 2.73
C THR A 28 1.82 -4.99 2.17
N CYS A 29 0.69 -4.72 2.78
CA CYS A 29 -0.16 -3.60 2.42
C CYS A 29 -0.23 -2.58 3.55
N SER A 30 -0.40 -1.32 3.18
CA SER A 30 -0.61 -0.22 4.12
C SER A 30 -1.62 0.76 3.56
N LEU A 31 -2.57 1.17 4.38
CA LEU A 31 -3.49 2.26 4.07
C LEU A 31 -2.97 3.54 4.71
N CYS A 32 -2.76 4.57 3.88
CA CYS A 32 -2.41 5.90 4.35
C CYS A 32 -3.61 6.81 4.11
N ASP A 33 -4.24 7.23 5.20
CA ASP A 33 -5.27 8.25 5.17
C ASP A 33 -4.61 9.61 5.42
N SER A 34 -4.74 10.53 4.47
CA SER A 34 -4.28 11.93 4.62
C SER A 34 -5.45 12.90 4.59
N GLY A 35 -6.59 12.51 5.16
CA GLY A 35 -7.76 13.35 5.42
C GLY A 35 -8.63 13.57 4.19
N SER A 36 -8.03 14.04 3.08
CA SER A 36 -8.76 14.22 1.81
C SER A 36 -8.60 13.05 0.86
N LEU A 37 -7.56 12.22 1.07
CA LEU A 37 -7.17 11.16 0.14
C LEU A 37 -6.76 9.92 0.92
N THR A 38 -7.39 8.80 0.53
CA THR A 38 -7.05 7.46 0.99
C THR A 38 -6.17 6.79 -0.04
N GLU A 39 -4.96 6.39 0.34
CA GLU A 39 -4.01 5.72 -0.53
C GLU A 39 -3.70 4.32 0.00
N LEU A 40 -3.99 3.29 -0.81
CA LEU A 40 -3.58 1.92 -0.57
C LEU A 40 -2.22 1.68 -1.22
N ARG A 41 -1.27 1.17 -0.45
CA ARG A 41 0.04 0.75 -0.94
C ARG A 41 0.21 -0.74 -0.74
N ILE A 42 0.62 -1.45 -1.78
CA ILE A 42 0.89 -2.89 -1.73
C ILE A 42 2.34 -3.11 -2.17
N ARG A 43 3.19 -3.56 -1.25
CA ARG A 43 4.58 -3.91 -1.52
C ARG A 43 4.72 -5.42 -1.74
N ASN A 44 5.43 -5.81 -2.78
CA ASN A 44 5.79 -7.21 -3.04
C ASN A 44 7.16 -7.57 -2.44
N ALA A 45 7.51 -8.85 -2.44
CA ALA A 45 8.80 -9.35 -1.97
C ALA A 45 10.02 -8.79 -2.74
N GLU A 46 9.84 -8.33 -3.98
CA GLU A 46 10.91 -7.68 -4.77
C GLU A 46 11.13 -6.19 -4.40
N GLY A 47 10.34 -5.66 -3.48
CA GLY A 47 10.37 -4.25 -3.07
C GLY A 47 9.64 -3.29 -4.02
N LYS A 48 8.92 -3.79 -5.03
CA LYS A 48 8.02 -2.97 -5.86
C LYS A 48 6.76 -2.65 -5.06
N VAL A 49 6.29 -1.41 -5.17
CA VAL A 49 5.09 -0.89 -4.52
C VAL A 49 4.08 -0.51 -5.59
N LEU A 50 2.86 -1.03 -5.44
CA LEU A 50 1.67 -0.57 -6.13
C LEU A 50 0.95 0.44 -5.24
N ALA A 51 0.96 1.71 -5.62
CA ALA A 51 0.24 2.78 -4.94
C ALA A 51 -1.05 3.10 -5.69
N ILE A 52 -2.17 3.12 -4.96
CA ILE A 52 -3.51 3.26 -5.49
C ILE A 52 -4.24 4.30 -4.66
N GLN A 53 -4.75 5.32 -5.33
CA GLN A 53 -5.58 6.32 -4.70
C GLN A 53 -7.05 5.92 -4.86
N GLN A 54 -7.83 6.01 -3.78
CA GLN A 54 -9.26 5.70 -3.83
C GLN A 54 -9.96 6.53 -4.91
N GLY A 55 -10.83 5.89 -5.69
CA GLY A 55 -11.55 6.51 -6.81
C GLY A 55 -10.79 6.55 -8.14
N GLN A 56 -9.51 6.17 -8.17
CA GLN A 56 -8.77 6.03 -9.43
C GLN A 56 -8.91 4.62 -10.01
N LYS A 57 -8.90 4.52 -11.35
CA LYS A 57 -8.85 3.23 -12.08
C LYS A 57 -7.43 2.82 -12.49
N THR A 58 -6.45 3.64 -12.14
CA THR A 58 -5.04 3.39 -12.38
C THR A 58 -4.25 3.44 -11.08
N GLY A 59 -3.13 2.74 -11.06
CA GLY A 59 -2.18 2.71 -9.96
C GLY A 59 -0.77 2.98 -10.44
N LEU A 60 0.12 3.32 -9.51
CA LEU A 60 1.54 3.53 -9.76
C LEU A 60 2.32 2.31 -9.25
N LEU A 61 2.92 1.54 -10.14
CA LEU A 61 3.73 0.36 -9.83
C LEU A 61 5.23 0.65 -10.02
N GLY A 62 5.99 0.69 -8.93
CA GLY A 62 7.44 0.88 -8.98
C GLY A 62 8.11 0.80 -7.61
N LYS A 63 9.44 0.85 -7.57
CA LYS A 63 10.18 0.95 -6.30
C LYS A 63 10.05 2.35 -5.69
N ASN A 64 10.00 3.36 -6.57
CA ASN A 64 9.90 4.78 -6.25
C ASN A 64 8.87 5.44 -7.15
N ARG A 65 8.29 6.57 -6.74
CA ARG A 65 7.30 7.31 -7.53
C ARG A 65 7.83 7.78 -8.89
N GLN A 66 9.12 8.11 -8.97
CA GLN A 66 9.77 8.62 -10.19
C GLN A 66 9.91 7.54 -11.28
N GLU A 67 10.09 6.29 -10.88
CA GLU A 67 10.24 5.14 -11.79
C GLU A 67 8.95 4.31 -11.88
N ALA A 68 7.88 4.76 -11.24
CA ALA A 68 6.63 4.03 -11.20
C ALA A 68 5.94 4.07 -12.56
N LYS A 69 5.54 2.90 -13.03
CA LYS A 69 4.71 2.77 -14.22
C LYS A 69 3.25 2.90 -13.84
N ILE A 70 2.51 3.63 -14.65
CA ILE A 70 1.05 3.67 -14.54
C ILE A 70 0.53 2.32 -15.04
N VAL A 71 -0.25 1.63 -14.20
CA VAL A 71 -0.90 0.36 -14.52
C VAL A 71 -2.40 0.51 -14.34
N ASP A 72 -3.19 -0.20 -15.15
CA ASP A 72 -4.63 -0.24 -15.00
C ASP A 72 -5.00 -1.22 -13.88
N ILE A 73 -5.68 -0.76 -12.84
CA ILE A 73 -6.03 -1.62 -11.69
C ILE A 73 -7.34 -2.37 -11.88
N SER A 74 -8.04 -2.11 -12.99
CA SER A 74 -9.24 -2.84 -13.39
C SER A 74 -8.89 -4.20 -13.98
N GLU A 75 -7.62 -4.43 -14.36
CA GLU A 75 -7.16 -5.75 -14.76
C GLU A 75 -7.41 -6.77 -13.63
N PRO A 76 -7.85 -8.00 -13.97
CA PRO A 76 -8.31 -8.99 -13.00
C PRO A 76 -7.22 -9.36 -11.98
N PHE A 77 -5.96 -9.33 -12.38
CA PHE A 77 -4.83 -9.57 -11.48
C PHE A 77 -4.75 -8.52 -10.37
N PHE A 78 -4.77 -7.24 -10.72
CA PHE A 78 -4.66 -6.15 -9.75
C PHE A 78 -5.93 -6.04 -8.92
N HIS A 79 -7.11 -6.18 -9.53
CA HIS A 79 -8.37 -6.16 -8.81
C HIS A 79 -8.41 -7.21 -7.67
N HIS A 80 -8.02 -8.46 -7.95
CA HIS A 80 -7.96 -9.51 -6.92
C HIS A 80 -6.86 -9.26 -5.89
N LEU A 81 -5.70 -8.75 -6.30
CA LEU A 81 -4.60 -8.39 -5.39
C LEU A 81 -5.04 -7.28 -4.41
N ILE A 82 -5.73 -6.27 -4.92
CA ILE A 82 -6.26 -5.14 -4.14
C ILE A 82 -7.32 -5.63 -3.16
N ARG A 83 -8.23 -6.50 -3.60
CA ARG A 83 -9.23 -7.11 -2.72
C ARG A 83 -8.59 -7.88 -1.58
N ALA A 84 -7.57 -8.70 -1.86
CA ALA A 84 -6.84 -9.43 -0.83
C ALA A 84 -6.15 -8.48 0.17
N ALA A 85 -5.56 -7.38 -0.32
CA ALA A 85 -4.98 -6.35 0.54
C ALA A 85 -6.03 -5.66 1.42
N CYS A 86 -7.17 -5.25 0.85
CA CYS A 86 -8.27 -4.65 1.63
C CYS A 86 -8.80 -5.60 2.71
N HIS A 87 -8.96 -6.89 2.39
CA HIS A 87 -9.37 -7.90 3.37
C HIS A 87 -8.34 -8.04 4.50
N ALA A 88 -7.04 -8.08 4.16
CA ALA A 88 -5.97 -8.13 5.16
C ALA A 88 -5.94 -6.89 6.08
N LEU A 89 -6.36 -5.73 5.57
CA LEU A 89 -6.49 -4.49 6.34
C LEU A 89 -7.82 -4.41 7.14
N GLY A 90 -8.67 -5.43 7.05
CA GLY A 90 -10.01 -5.44 7.66
C GLY A 90 -10.95 -4.40 7.06
N MET A 91 -10.84 -4.17 5.74
CA MET A 91 -11.65 -3.23 4.96
C MET A 91 -12.51 -3.93 3.90
N GLY A 92 -12.38 -5.26 3.75
CA GLY A 92 -13.29 -6.04 2.93
C GLY A 92 -14.51 -6.39 3.76
N ASP A 93 -15.64 -5.77 3.46
CA ASP A 93 -16.95 -6.21 3.94
C ASP A 93 -17.22 -7.66 3.47
N GLU A 94 -17.85 -8.42 4.36
CA GLU A 94 -18.22 -9.85 4.29
C GLU A 94 -18.89 -10.30 2.98
#